data_AF-A0A5E4URX1-F1
#
_entry.id   AF-A0A5E4URX1-F1
#
_cell.length_a   1.000
_cell.length_b   1.000
_cell.length_c   1.000
_cell.angle_alpha   90.00
_cell.angle_beta   90.00
_cell.angle_gamma   90.00
#
_symmetry.space_group_name_H-M   'P 1'
#
loop_
_entity.id
_entity.type
_entity.pdbx_description
1 polymer ?
#
loop_
_entity_poly.entity_id
_entity_poly.type
_entity_poly.pdbx_seq_one_letter_code
_entity_poly.pdbx_strand_id
1 'polypeptide(L)'
;MKNLAKIATLLSSGLVTVALSACSSSAPLFASDGRPTQQIQCSANSASDCDQRARTQCAQKGYDVLTRDVTDGVANLVIACRPN
;
A
#
# COMPACT_ATOMS: atom_id res chain seq x y z
N MET A 1 56.25 4.37 -20.54
CA MET A 1 54.99 4.74 -21.24
C MET A 1 54.36 3.43 -21.72
N LYS A 2 53.21 2.90 -21.27
CA LYS A 2 52.00 3.43 -20.65
C LYS A 2 51.29 2.25 -19.91
N ASN A 3 50.91 2.51 -18.66
CA ASN A 3 49.63 2.16 -18.00
C ASN A 3 49.21 0.67 -17.95
N LEU A 4 49.43 -0.09 -16.87
CA LEU A 4 48.72 -0.07 -15.58
C LEU A 4 47.19 0.06 -15.68
N ALA A 5 46.47 -1.06 -15.56
CA ALA A 5 45.23 -1.19 -14.79
C ALA A 5 44.89 -2.70 -14.70
N LYS A 6 45.38 -3.38 -13.66
CA LYS A 6 44.62 -3.68 -12.44
C LYS A 6 43.33 -4.46 -12.73
N ILE A 7 43.53 -5.78 -12.78
CA ILE A 7 42.54 -6.80 -12.49
C ILE A 7 42.06 -6.53 -11.06
N ALA A 8 40.83 -6.04 -10.91
CA ALA A 8 40.13 -5.97 -9.64
C ALA A 8 38.64 -6.13 -9.94
N THR A 9 38.08 -7.32 -9.74
CA THR A 9 37.51 -7.73 -8.44
C THR A 9 36.05 -7.26 -8.33
N LEU A 10 35.17 -8.24 -8.51
CA LEU A 10 33.90 -8.46 -7.80
C LEU A 10 32.64 -7.69 -8.22
N LEU A 11 31.69 -8.50 -8.71
CA LEU A 11 30.27 -8.52 -8.39
C LEU A 11 29.74 -7.35 -7.54
N SER A 12 28.86 -6.54 -8.13
CA SER A 12 27.71 -6.04 -7.39
C SER A 12 26.59 -5.74 -8.37
N SER A 13 25.72 -6.74 -8.53
CA SER A 13 24.37 -6.61 -9.00
C SER A 13 23.60 -5.69 -8.03
N GLY A 14 23.73 -4.38 -8.21
CA GLY A 14 22.91 -3.39 -7.53
C GLY A 14 21.54 -3.33 -8.18
N LEU A 15 20.70 -4.34 -7.95
CA LEU A 15 19.26 -4.20 -8.13
C LEU A 15 18.76 -3.22 -7.07
N VAL A 16 18.77 -1.93 -7.40
CA VAL A 16 18.03 -0.91 -6.64
C VAL A 16 16.55 -1.22 -6.87
N THR A 17 16.01 -2.08 -6.02
CA THR A 17 14.57 -2.22 -5.85
C THR A 17 14.10 -0.94 -5.21
N VAL A 18 13.68 0.01 -6.06
CA VAL A 18 12.85 1.13 -5.63
C VAL A 18 11.58 0.50 -5.09
N ALA A 19 11.54 0.28 -3.78
CA ALA A 19 10.31 0.02 -3.07
C ALA A 19 9.45 1.26 -3.30
N LEU A 20 8.58 1.18 -4.29
CA LEU A 20 7.55 2.16 -4.56
C LEU A 20 6.54 2.04 -3.42
N SER A 21 6.90 2.55 -2.24
CA SER A 21 5.94 2.86 -1.21
C SER A 21 5.07 3.97 -1.79
N ALA A 22 3.95 3.55 -2.37
CA ALA A 22 2.86 4.44 -2.72
C ALA A 22 2.38 5.10 -1.42
N CYS A 23 3.00 6.22 -1.04
CA CYS A 23 2.48 7.15 -0.05
C CYS A 23 1.26 7.85 -0.67
N SER A 24 0.17 7.10 -0.85
CA SER A 24 -1.14 7.68 -1.11
C SER A 24 -1.64 8.24 0.22
N SER A 25 -1.09 9.40 0.62
CA SER A 25 -1.62 10.21 1.72
C SER A 25 -2.94 10.83 1.27
N SER A 26 -3.97 10.00 1.15
CA SER A 26 -5.35 10.48 1.22
C SER A 26 -5.56 10.98 2.65
N ALA A 27 -5.97 12.25 2.80
CA ALA A 27 -6.16 12.87 4.10
C ALA A 27 -6.96 11.93 5.01
N PRO A 28 -6.50 11.64 6.24
CA PRO A 28 -7.18 10.70 7.11
C PRO A 28 -8.55 11.30 7.44
N LEU A 29 -9.61 10.73 6.86
CA LEU A 29 -10.94 10.95 7.41
C LEU A 29 -10.87 10.28 8.78
N PHE A 30 -11.00 11.02 9.86
CA PHE A 30 -10.94 10.38 11.17
C PHE A 30 -12.22 9.58 11.35
N ALA A 31 -12.09 8.34 11.79
CA ALA A 31 -13.24 7.56 12.21
C ALA A 31 -13.90 8.30 13.38
N SER A 32 -15.19 8.09 13.63
CA SER A 32 -15.88 8.71 14.78
C SER A 32 -15.20 8.40 16.13
N ASP A 33 -14.44 7.30 16.15
CA ASP A 33 -13.61 6.76 17.23
C ASP A 33 -12.15 7.28 17.26
N GLY A 34 -11.79 8.25 16.41
CA GLY A 34 -10.49 8.93 16.42
C GLY A 34 -9.34 8.17 15.76
N ARG A 35 -9.57 6.95 15.25
CA ARG A 35 -8.57 6.19 14.47
C ARG A 35 -8.39 6.82 13.08
N PRO A 36 -7.16 6.79 12.52
CA PRO A 36 -6.94 7.20 11.14
C PRO A 36 -7.70 6.26 10.21
N THR A 37 -8.60 6.79 9.39
CA THR A 37 -9.21 5.99 8.31
C THR A 37 -8.50 6.21 7.01
N GLN A 38 -8.70 5.24 6.13
CA GLN A 38 -8.19 5.27 4.78
C GLN A 38 -9.32 4.93 3.84
N GLN A 39 -9.41 5.68 2.75
CA GLN A 39 -10.33 5.36 1.67
C GLN A 39 -9.62 4.43 0.69
N ILE A 40 -10.26 3.31 0.38
CA ILE A 40 -9.84 2.37 -0.65
C ILE A 40 -10.89 2.32 -1.75
N GLN A 41 -10.42 2.28 -2.99
CA GLN A 41 -11.23 1.97 -4.16
C GLN A 41 -10.84 0.61 -4.69
N CYS A 42 -11.84 -0.22 -4.95
CA CYS A 42 -11.67 -1.56 -5.49
C CYS A 42 -12.86 -1.89 -6.39
N SER A 43 -12.72 -2.95 -7.18
CA SER A 43 -13.84 -3.47 -7.96
C SER A 43 -14.93 -3.97 -7.00
N ALA A 44 -16.17 -3.50 -7.18
CA ALA A 44 -17.30 -4.00 -6.40
C ALA A 44 -17.62 -5.46 -6.72
N ASN A 45 -17.20 -5.93 -7.91
CA ASN A 45 -17.42 -7.28 -8.39
C ASN A 45 -16.44 -8.29 -7.74
N SER A 46 -15.37 -7.80 -7.11
CA SER A 46 -14.32 -8.64 -6.51
C SER A 46 -14.09 -8.26 -5.04
N ALA A 47 -14.83 -8.91 -4.13
CA ALA A 47 -14.67 -8.67 -2.69
C ALA A 47 -13.25 -8.99 -2.19
N SER A 48 -12.57 -9.97 -2.79
CA SER A 48 -11.18 -10.33 -2.49
C SER A 48 -10.19 -9.22 -2.79
N ASP A 49 -10.40 -8.43 -3.86
CA ASP A 49 -9.55 -7.28 -4.19
C ASP A 49 -9.68 -6.19 -3.12
N CYS A 50 -10.89 -5.95 -2.63
CA CYS A 50 -11.14 -5.00 -1.56
C CYS A 50 -10.45 -5.43 -0.26
N ASP A 51 -10.57 -6.70 0.14
CA ASP A 51 -9.91 -7.24 1.34
C ASP A 51 -8.38 -7.16 1.21
N GLN A 52 -7.82 -7.57 0.07
CA GLN A 52 -6.37 -7.55 -0.15
C GLN A 52 -5.81 -6.12 -0.11
N ARG A 53 -6.53 -5.14 -0.70
CA ARG A 53 -6.16 -3.72 -0.61
C ARG A 53 -6.27 -3.21 0.82
N ALA A 54 -7.35 -3.54 1.54
CA ALA A 54 -7.54 -3.13 2.92
C ALA A 54 -6.43 -3.66 3.84
N ARG A 55 -6.06 -4.94 3.71
CA ARG A 55 -4.93 -5.53 4.43
C ARG A 55 -3.61 -4.86 4.07
N THR A 56 -3.38 -4.58 2.79
CA THR A 56 -2.16 -3.91 2.33
C THR A 56 -2.02 -2.52 2.95
N GLN A 57 -3.11 -1.76 2.97
CA GLN A 57 -3.18 -0.45 3.63
C GLN A 57 -2.94 -0.52 5.15
N CYS A 58 -3.41 -1.59 5.78
CA CYS A 58 -3.22 -1.84 7.20
C CYS A 58 -1.96 -2.65 7.53
N ALA A 59 -0.97 -2.74 6.64
CA ALA A 59 0.27 -3.48 6.84
C ALA A 59 0.03 -4.95 7.27
N GLN A 60 -0.92 -5.62 6.61
CA GLN A 60 -1.39 -6.98 6.86
C GLN A 60 -2.08 -7.19 8.23
N LYS A 61 -2.44 -6.11 8.92
CA LYS A 61 -3.25 -6.17 10.14
C LYS A 61 -4.74 -6.30 9.84
N GLY A 62 -5.52 -6.54 10.89
CA GLY A 62 -6.96 -6.44 10.82
C GLY A 62 -7.42 -5.02 10.50
N TYR A 63 -8.56 -4.90 9.83
CA TYR A 63 -9.21 -3.63 9.50
C TYR A 63 -10.70 -3.72 9.80
N ASP A 64 -11.32 -2.57 10.05
CA ASP A 64 -12.77 -2.41 10.18
C ASP A 64 -13.28 -1.59 9.01
N VAL A 65 -14.38 -2.01 8.38
CA VAL A 65 -15.05 -1.24 7.33
C VAL A 65 -16.07 -0.32 7.98
N LEU A 66 -15.87 0.99 7.84
CA LEU A 66 -16.75 2.02 8.40
C LEU A 66 -17.84 2.40 7.41
N THR A 67 -17.46 2.57 6.15
CA THR A 67 -18.37 2.92 5.06
C THR A 67 -18.05 2.07 3.85
N ARG A 68 -19.09 1.67 3.12
CA ARG A 68 -18.96 0.99 1.83
C ARG A 68 -20.02 1.53 0.89
N ASP A 69 -19.55 2.23 -0.14
CA ASP A 69 -20.37 2.75 -1.21
C ASP A 69 -19.99 2.06 -2.51
N VAL A 70 -20.97 1.67 -3.31
CA VAL A 70 -20.73 1.09 -4.62
C VAL A 70 -21.36 1.98 -5.68
N THR A 71 -20.52 2.53 -6.54
CA THR A 71 -20.94 3.43 -7.62
C THR A 71 -20.34 2.94 -8.92
N ASP A 72 -21.18 2.68 -9.92
CA ASP A 72 -20.75 2.27 -11.26
C ASP A 72 -19.80 1.04 -11.27
N GLY A 73 -20.04 0.07 -10.38
CA GLY A 73 -19.18 -1.12 -10.25
C GLY A 73 -17.86 -0.91 -9.51
N VAL A 74 -17.61 0.29 -8.98
CA VAL A 74 -16.48 0.59 -8.11
C VAL A 74 -16.95 0.70 -6.66
N ALA A 75 -16.35 -0.11 -5.77
CA ALA A 75 -16.56 -0.02 -4.34
C ALA A 75 -15.57 0.97 -3.72
N ASN A 76 -16.10 2.03 -3.13
CA ASN A 76 -15.41 2.96 -2.26
C ASN A 76 -15.62 2.50 -0.82
N LEU A 77 -14.57 2.01 -0.16
CA LEU A 77 -14.64 1.65 1.24
C LEU A 77 -13.81 2.63 2.06
N VAL A 78 -14.35 3.06 3.19
CA VAL A 78 -13.58 3.75 4.23
C VAL A 78 -13.29 2.72 5.31
N ILE A 79 -12.00 2.50 5.57
CA ILE A 79 -11.55 1.50 6.54
C ILE A 79 -10.74 2.14 7.66
N ALA A 80 -10.82 1.58 8.87
CA ALA A 80 -9.90 1.89 9.96
C ALA A 80 -9.01 0.69 10.25
N CYS A 81 -7.71 0.90 10.33
CA CYS A 81 -6.78 -0.17 10.71
C CYS A 81 -6.92 -0.45 12.21
N ARG A 82 -6.98 -1.74 12.57
CA ARG A 82 -7.01 -2.14 13.98
C ARG A 82 -5.62 -1.98 14.60
N PRO A 83 -5.53 -1.46 15.84
CA PRO A 83 -4.32 -1.57 16.62
C PRO A 83 -4.03 -3.06 16.89
N ASN A 84 -2.75 -3.41 17.02
CA ASN A 84 -2.34 -4.77 17.38
C ASN A 84 -2.71 -5.09 18.83
#